data_AF-K0IMQ6-F1
#
_entry.id   AF-K0IMQ6-F1
#
_cell.length_a   1.000
_cell.length_b   1.000
_cell.length_c   1.000
_cell.angle_alpha   90.00
_cell.angle_beta   90.00
_cell.angle_gamma   90.00
#
_symmetry.space_group_name_H-M   'P 1'
#
loop_
_entity.id
_entity.type
_entity.pdbx_description
1 polymer ?
#
loop_
_entity_poly.entity_id
_entity_poly.type
_entity_poly.pdbx_seq_one_letter_code
_entity_poly.pdbx_strand_id
1 'polypeptide(L)'
;MNPGSATRKATMLDRTVQPQKWLLHHRSTRKLCKNLPIKSFLGCFFTRFFYRVELRSPMNIVQKIDSEIERRSLLKHSFYQMWSEGKLTIDHLRGYSLEYFQLVKAVPKFVESIAAKAMDNKDIASNAREEAEHIEPWVRFAGALGVPRSDLVDYAGAAKTDAAVAKMMTLANASFEEAVAAMYAYEMELPKISRSKIDGLKKFYGMSSGDATKYFEIHEEADVRHARVWREILDKIPAEKQEAAFAAAVESLKAQNMLLDSVQERYVGSSRMNC
;
A
#
# COMPACT_ATOMS: atom_id res chain seq x y z
N MET A 1 34.63 46.20 22.22
CA MET A 1 36.08 46.54 22.26
C MET A 1 36.76 45.38 22.98
N ASN A 2 37.74 44.63 22.48
CA ASN A 2 38.54 44.52 21.25
C ASN A 2 39.10 43.04 21.26
N PRO A 3 39.99 42.57 20.36
CA PRO A 3 39.65 41.85 19.11
C PRO A 3 40.47 40.55 18.86
N GLY A 4 40.28 39.94 17.66
CA GLY A 4 41.33 39.23 16.90
C GLY A 4 41.25 37.70 16.92
N SER A 5 40.67 37.07 15.89
CA SER A 5 41.35 36.50 14.67
C SER A 5 42.09 35.17 14.96
N ALA A 6 42.08 34.13 14.13
CA ALA A 6 41.99 34.06 12.68
C ALA A 6 41.48 32.71 12.15
N THR A 7 40.76 32.83 11.03
CA THR A 7 40.58 31.95 9.86
C THR A 7 41.41 30.66 9.70
N ARG A 8 40.74 29.61 9.20
CA ARG A 8 41.17 28.83 8.00
C ARG A 8 39.96 28.17 7.29
N LYS A 9 39.89 28.42 5.98
CA LYS A 9 38.98 27.84 4.98
C LYS A 9 39.29 26.35 4.74
N ALA A 10 38.31 25.56 4.30
CA ALA A 10 38.32 24.93 2.96
C ALA A 10 37.09 24.02 2.68
N THR A 11 36.38 24.38 1.60
CA THR A 11 35.81 23.54 0.52
C THR A 11 34.74 22.48 0.77
N MET A 12 33.56 22.81 0.23
CA MET A 12 32.61 22.02 -0.59
C MET A 12 32.93 20.53 -0.85
N LEU A 13 31.90 19.69 -0.74
CA LEU A 13 31.55 18.72 -1.79
C LEU A 13 30.06 18.40 -1.70
N ASP A 14 29.34 18.97 -2.68
CA ASP A 14 28.01 18.59 -3.14
C ASP A 14 28.02 17.11 -3.58
N ARG A 15 27.01 16.34 -3.15
CA ARG A 15 26.74 14.98 -3.65
C ARG A 15 25.28 14.90 -4.05
N THR A 16 25.03 15.32 -5.28
CA THR A 16 23.84 15.00 -6.06
C THR A 16 23.84 13.50 -6.39
N VAL A 17 22.76 12.82 -6.00
CA VAL A 17 22.51 11.40 -6.32
C VAL A 17 21.82 11.34 -7.70
N GLN A 18 22.49 10.73 -8.68
CA GLN A 18 21.93 10.44 -10.01
C GLN A 18 21.32 9.02 -10.05
N PRO A 19 20.12 8.84 -10.64
CA PRO A 19 19.50 7.52 -10.78
C PRO A 19 20.08 6.71 -11.95
N GLN A 20 20.39 5.44 -11.69
CA GLN A 20 20.93 4.49 -12.67
C GLN A 20 19.89 4.12 -13.75
N LYS A 21 20.21 4.41 -15.01
CA LYS A 21 19.51 3.88 -16.20
C LYS A 21 20.12 2.55 -16.62
N TRP A 22 19.31 1.50 -16.67
CA TRP A 22 19.67 0.21 -17.26
C TRP A 22 19.51 0.28 -18.79
N LEU A 23 20.63 0.23 -19.52
CA LEU A 23 20.68 0.12 -20.98
C LEU A 23 20.84 -1.37 -21.36
N LEU A 24 19.82 -1.97 -21.96
CA LEU A 24 19.92 -3.27 -22.63
C LEU A 24 20.49 -3.06 -24.04
N HIS A 25 21.71 -3.54 -24.28
CA HIS A 25 22.29 -3.69 -25.61
C HIS A 25 22.30 -5.17 -25.99
N HIS A 26 21.38 -5.60 -26.85
CA HIS A 26 21.53 -6.84 -27.62
C HIS A 26 21.92 -6.49 -29.06
N ARG A 27 23.22 -6.55 -29.36
CA ARG A 27 23.73 -6.56 -30.73
C ARG A 27 23.63 -7.99 -31.29
N SER A 28 22.82 -8.12 -32.34
CA SER A 28 22.80 -9.25 -33.27
C SER A 28 24.10 -9.27 -34.09
N THR A 29 24.79 -10.42 -34.11
CA THR A 29 25.74 -10.73 -35.18
C THR A 29 25.57 -12.19 -35.60
N ARG A 30 24.90 -12.39 -36.74
CA ARG A 30 24.97 -13.64 -37.51
C ARG A 30 26.33 -13.67 -38.21
N LYS A 31 27.10 -14.74 -38.02
CA LYS A 31 28.21 -15.12 -38.91
C LYS A 31 27.83 -16.42 -39.64
N LEU A 32 27.71 -16.31 -40.96
CA LEU A 32 27.72 -17.44 -41.89
C LEU A 32 29.14 -18.01 -41.99
N CYS A 33 29.28 -19.33 -41.90
CA CYS A 33 30.40 -20.06 -42.48
C CYS A 33 29.85 -21.22 -43.32
N LYS A 34 30.37 -21.35 -44.53
CA LYS A 34 30.01 -22.33 -45.58
C LYS A 34 30.99 -23.51 -45.56
N ASN A 35 30.47 -24.71 -45.85
CA ASN A 35 31.07 -25.91 -46.50
C ASN A 35 32.24 -26.62 -45.77
N LEU A 36 32.44 -27.95 -45.69
CA LEU A 36 31.98 -29.25 -46.27
C LEU A 36 32.72 -30.36 -45.41
N PRO A 37 32.61 -31.72 -45.58
CA PRO A 37 31.71 -32.56 -46.38
C PRO A 37 31.05 -33.74 -45.61
N ILE A 38 30.22 -34.45 -46.37
CA ILE A 38 29.37 -35.61 -46.11
C ILE A 38 30.15 -36.86 -45.64
N LYS A 39 29.70 -37.49 -44.54
CA LYS A 39 29.73 -38.95 -44.36
C LYS A 39 28.45 -39.42 -43.67
N SER A 40 27.94 -40.53 -44.19
CA SER A 40 26.71 -41.22 -43.82
C SER A 40 26.66 -41.62 -42.35
N PHE A 41 25.49 -41.47 -41.74
CA PHE A 41 25.01 -42.45 -40.77
C PHE A 41 23.48 -42.39 -40.69
N LEU A 42 22.86 -43.55 -40.95
CA LEU A 42 21.44 -43.81 -40.79
C LEU A 42 21.09 -43.63 -39.30
N GLY A 43 20.25 -42.64 -39.00
CA GLY A 43 19.76 -42.38 -37.64
C GLY A 43 18.30 -41.95 -37.69
N CYS A 44 17.43 -42.81 -37.16
CA CYS A 44 15.99 -42.59 -37.03
C CYS A 44 15.66 -41.19 -36.48
N PHE A 45 14.91 -40.40 -37.25
CA PHE A 45 14.23 -39.20 -36.76
C PHE A 45 13.01 -39.61 -35.92
N PHE A 46 13.22 -39.80 -34.62
CA PHE A 46 12.16 -39.59 -33.64
C PHE A 46 12.32 -38.17 -33.09
N THR A 47 11.69 -37.19 -33.74
CA THR A 47 11.49 -35.86 -33.18
C THR A 47 10.53 -35.99 -31.99
N ARG A 48 11.10 -36.24 -30.81
CA ARG A 48 10.39 -36.18 -29.54
C ARG A 48 10.07 -34.70 -29.29
N PHE A 49 8.86 -34.31 -29.66
CA PHE A 49 8.30 -33.00 -29.36
C PHE A 49 8.11 -32.92 -27.83
N PHE A 50 9.14 -32.47 -27.13
CA PHE A 50 9.01 -32.13 -25.72
C PHE A 50 8.20 -30.84 -25.64
N TYR A 51 6.88 -30.95 -25.47
CA TYR A 51 6.11 -29.90 -24.84
C TYR A 51 6.65 -29.75 -23.42
N ARG A 52 7.57 -28.79 -23.23
CA ARG A 52 7.90 -28.29 -21.91
C ARG A 52 6.67 -27.52 -21.43
N VAL A 53 5.72 -28.23 -20.83
CA VAL A 53 4.77 -27.60 -19.92
C VAL A 53 5.64 -27.03 -18.82
N GLU A 54 5.85 -25.71 -18.87
CA GLU A 54 6.49 -24.99 -17.78
C GLU A 54 5.51 -25.07 -16.61
N LEU A 55 5.65 -26.13 -15.81
CA LEU A 55 4.93 -26.32 -14.56
C LEU A 55 5.26 -25.10 -13.69
N ARG A 56 4.42 -24.06 -13.75
CA ARG A 56 4.45 -22.98 -12.77
C ARG A 56 4.31 -23.64 -11.42
N SER A 57 5.31 -23.46 -10.55
CA SER A 57 5.17 -23.80 -9.14
C SER A 57 3.85 -23.21 -8.63
N PRO A 58 3.07 -23.97 -7.85
CA PRO A 58 1.81 -23.45 -7.30
C PRO A 58 2.10 -22.14 -6.56
N MET A 59 1.30 -21.10 -6.83
CA MET A 59 1.48 -19.80 -6.18
C MET A 59 1.44 -19.97 -4.67
N ASN A 60 2.43 -19.40 -3.97
CA ASN A 60 2.40 -19.35 -2.52
C ASN A 60 1.29 -18.39 -2.05
N ILE A 61 0.94 -18.43 -0.76
CA ILE A 61 -0.15 -17.61 -0.24
C ILE A 61 0.09 -16.11 -0.46
N VAL A 62 1.31 -15.62 -0.28
CA VAL A 62 1.67 -14.21 -0.49
C VAL A 62 1.37 -13.80 -1.94
N GLN A 63 1.78 -14.59 -2.93
CA GLN A 63 1.50 -14.33 -4.35
C GLN A 63 -0.01 -14.33 -4.67
N LYS A 64 -0.78 -15.20 -4.00
CA LYS A 64 -2.25 -15.20 -4.13
C LYS A 64 -2.83 -13.90 -3.57
N ILE A 65 -2.39 -13.46 -2.39
CA ILE A 65 -2.85 -12.21 -1.76
C ILE A 65 -2.42 -11.00 -2.60
N ASP A 66 -1.17 -10.94 -3.08
CA ASP A 66 -0.67 -9.88 -3.96
C ASP A 66 -1.53 -9.72 -5.23
N SER A 67 -1.95 -10.85 -5.81
CA SER A 67 -2.85 -10.86 -6.97
C SER A 67 -4.24 -10.29 -6.64
N GLU A 68 -4.75 -10.57 -5.44
CA GLU A 68 -6.02 -10.02 -4.96
C GLU A 68 -5.91 -8.53 -4.60
N ILE A 69 -4.80 -8.09 -4.00
CA ILE A 69 -4.49 -6.68 -3.75
C ILE A 69 -4.50 -5.92 -5.07
N GLU A 70 -3.78 -6.40 -6.09
CA GLU A 70 -3.80 -5.74 -7.40
C GLU A 70 -5.21 -5.75 -8.01
N ARG A 71 -5.93 -6.87 -7.94
CA ARG A 71 -7.30 -6.96 -8.50
C ARG A 71 -8.29 -6.01 -7.82
N ARG A 72 -8.16 -5.79 -6.51
CA ARG A 72 -9.07 -5.00 -5.67
C ARG A 72 -8.45 -3.68 -5.19
N SER A 73 -7.36 -3.27 -5.81
CA SER A 73 -6.60 -2.08 -5.48
C SER A 73 -7.51 -0.89 -5.23
N LEU A 74 -7.31 -0.19 -4.11
CA LEU A 74 -8.10 1.01 -3.82
C LEU A 74 -7.84 2.08 -4.87
N LEU A 75 -6.67 2.08 -5.51
CA LEU A 75 -6.37 3.02 -6.60
C LEU A 75 -7.27 2.80 -7.81
N LYS A 76 -7.90 1.64 -7.98
CA LYS A 76 -8.91 1.39 -9.02
C LYS A 76 -10.31 1.87 -8.63
N HIS A 77 -10.52 2.21 -7.36
CA HIS A 77 -11.79 2.73 -6.88
C HIS A 77 -12.09 4.11 -7.49
N SER A 78 -13.35 4.36 -7.86
CA SER A 78 -13.80 5.60 -8.51
C SER A 78 -13.36 6.86 -7.75
N PHE A 79 -13.48 6.87 -6.43
CA PHE A 79 -13.04 7.96 -5.57
C PHE A 79 -11.54 8.31 -5.74
N TYR A 80 -10.63 7.31 -5.74
CA TYR A 80 -9.19 7.58 -5.92
C TYR A 80 -8.79 7.84 -7.37
N GLN A 81 -9.55 7.34 -8.34
CA GLN A 81 -9.42 7.78 -9.73
C GLN A 81 -9.75 9.27 -9.86
N MET A 82 -10.87 9.72 -9.30
CA MET A 82 -11.23 11.14 -9.25
C MET A 82 -10.19 11.98 -8.49
N TRP A 83 -9.64 11.47 -7.39
CA TRP A 83 -8.55 12.11 -6.66
C TRP A 83 -7.34 12.36 -7.58
N SER A 84 -6.88 11.30 -8.26
CA SER A 84 -5.68 11.31 -9.11
C SER A 84 -5.87 12.11 -10.40
N GLU A 85 -7.11 12.37 -10.80
CA GLU A 85 -7.48 13.19 -11.95
C GLU A 85 -7.81 14.65 -11.57
N GLY A 86 -7.79 15.00 -10.29
CA GLY A 86 -8.13 16.35 -9.82
C GLY A 86 -9.62 16.69 -9.91
N LYS A 87 -10.50 15.67 -9.88
CA LYS A 87 -11.96 15.81 -10.06
C LYS A 87 -12.74 15.91 -8.75
N LEU A 88 -12.07 15.85 -7.59
CA LEU A 88 -12.72 16.06 -6.30
C LEU A 88 -12.75 17.55 -5.95
N THR A 89 -13.71 17.99 -5.14
CA THR A 89 -13.70 19.32 -4.53
C THR A 89 -13.07 19.24 -3.14
N ILE A 90 -12.68 20.38 -2.55
CA ILE A 90 -12.21 20.41 -1.16
C ILE A 90 -13.27 19.84 -0.20
N ASP A 91 -14.57 20.06 -0.46
CA ASP A 91 -15.64 19.49 0.36
C ASP A 91 -15.72 17.96 0.27
N HIS A 92 -15.46 17.38 -0.91
CA HIS A 92 -15.32 15.91 -1.03
C HIS A 92 -14.14 15.40 -0.20
N LEU A 93 -13.01 16.12 -0.19
CA LEU A 93 -11.83 15.77 0.60
C LEU A 93 -12.07 15.90 2.11
N ARG A 94 -12.83 16.92 2.54
CA ARG A 94 -13.28 17.08 3.93
C ARG A 94 -14.12 15.89 4.36
N GLY A 95 -15.13 15.52 3.58
CA GLY A 95 -15.97 14.36 3.85
C GLY A 95 -15.18 13.05 3.93
N TYR A 96 -14.25 12.85 3.00
CA TYR A 96 -13.30 11.75 3.05
C TYR A 96 -12.48 11.73 4.34
N SER A 97 -11.96 12.89 4.77
CA SER A 97 -11.14 12.97 5.99
C SER A 97 -11.91 12.57 7.26
N LEU A 98 -13.22 12.85 7.31
CA LEU A 98 -14.10 12.50 8.43
C LEU A 98 -14.41 11.00 8.48
N GLU A 99 -14.82 10.41 7.35
CA GLU A 99 -15.16 8.99 7.27
C GLU A 99 -13.92 8.11 7.44
N TYR A 100 -12.84 8.42 6.74
CA TYR A 100 -11.64 7.60 6.77
C TYR A 100 -10.92 7.70 8.12
N PHE A 101 -11.13 8.77 8.89
CA PHE A 101 -10.63 8.87 10.26
C PHE A 101 -11.17 7.75 11.17
N GLN A 102 -12.35 7.21 10.88
CA GLN A 102 -12.90 6.07 11.64
C GLN A 102 -12.02 4.82 11.52
N LEU A 103 -11.45 4.60 10.33
CA LEU A 103 -10.46 3.55 10.12
C LEU A 103 -9.13 3.90 10.79
N VAL A 104 -8.61 5.10 10.57
CA VAL A 104 -7.31 5.55 11.10
C VAL A 104 -7.24 5.40 12.62
N LYS A 105 -8.28 5.83 13.35
CA LYS A 105 -8.31 5.71 14.81
C LYS A 105 -8.54 4.27 15.32
N ALA A 106 -8.92 3.35 14.44
CA ALA A 106 -9.16 1.94 14.77
C ALA A 106 -7.94 1.04 14.49
N VAL A 107 -7.09 1.39 13.51
CA VAL A 107 -5.89 0.62 13.13
C VAL A 107 -5.00 0.26 14.33
N PRO A 108 -4.68 1.17 15.28
CA PRO A 108 -3.87 0.81 16.43
C PRO A 108 -4.46 -0.38 17.21
N LYS A 109 -5.78 -0.41 17.40
CA LYS A 109 -6.47 -1.51 18.09
C LYS A 109 -6.45 -2.82 17.30
N PHE A 110 -6.41 -2.74 15.97
CA PHE A 110 -6.28 -3.94 15.13
C PHE A 110 -4.92 -4.58 15.37
N VAL A 111 -3.85 -3.77 15.33
CA VAL A 111 -2.48 -4.26 15.52
C VAL A 111 -2.26 -4.71 16.97
N GLU A 112 -2.81 -4.00 17.96
CA GLU A 112 -2.80 -4.43 19.37
C GLU A 112 -3.46 -5.79 19.58
N SER A 113 -4.63 -6.03 18.97
CA SER A 113 -5.33 -7.32 19.01
C SER A 113 -4.48 -8.46 18.44
N ILE A 114 -3.71 -8.18 17.39
CA ILE A 114 -2.80 -9.15 16.77
C ILE A 114 -1.57 -9.36 17.65
N ALA A 115 -0.99 -8.29 18.18
CA ALA A 115 0.17 -8.32 19.07
C ALA A 115 -0.10 -9.20 20.30
N ALA A 116 -1.31 -9.12 20.87
CA ALA A 116 -1.73 -9.95 22.01
C ALA A 116 -1.70 -11.47 21.73
N LYS A 117 -1.71 -11.88 20.46
CA LYS A 117 -1.66 -13.28 20.02
C LYS A 117 -0.27 -13.72 19.55
N ALA A 118 0.67 -12.79 19.40
CA ALA A 118 1.89 -12.97 18.63
C ALA A 118 3.10 -13.55 19.40
N MET A 119 2.90 -14.18 20.56
CA MET A 119 3.97 -14.78 21.38
C MET A 119 5.20 -13.85 21.54
N ASP A 120 5.00 -12.60 21.97
CA ASP A 120 6.05 -11.59 22.17
C ASP A 120 6.85 -11.18 20.92
N ASN A 121 6.26 -11.29 19.72
CA ASN A 121 6.86 -10.71 18.51
C ASN A 121 7.07 -9.19 18.66
N LYS A 122 8.33 -8.78 18.84
CA LYS A 122 8.73 -7.39 19.10
C LYS A 122 8.44 -6.46 17.93
N ASP A 123 8.45 -6.97 16.70
CA ASP A 123 8.20 -6.16 15.50
C ASP A 123 6.72 -5.79 15.43
N ILE A 124 5.81 -6.75 15.66
CA ILE A 124 4.36 -6.47 15.74
C ILE A 124 4.05 -5.49 16.88
N ALA A 125 4.68 -5.70 18.05
CA ALA A 125 4.50 -4.78 19.18
C ALA A 125 5.05 -3.37 18.89
N SER A 126 6.09 -3.26 18.04
CA SER A 126 6.60 -1.97 17.59
C SER A 126 5.64 -1.29 16.62
N ASN A 127 5.10 -2.04 15.65
CA ASN A 127 4.09 -1.51 14.72
C ASN A 127 2.87 -0.98 15.48
N ALA A 128 2.38 -1.72 16.48
CA ALA A 128 1.23 -1.28 17.29
C ALA A 128 1.45 0.09 17.96
N ARG A 129 2.66 0.33 18.49
CA ARG A 129 3.01 1.63 19.09
C ARG A 129 3.12 2.74 18.05
N GLU A 130 3.76 2.45 16.92
CA GLU A 130 3.94 3.39 15.81
C GLU A 130 2.58 3.85 15.23
N GLU A 131 1.63 2.92 15.05
CA GLU A 131 0.29 3.24 14.52
C GLU A 131 -0.48 4.23 15.40
N ALA A 132 -0.31 4.19 16.72
CA ALA A 132 -0.96 5.15 17.61
C ALA A 132 -0.45 6.59 17.37
N GLU A 133 0.82 6.74 16.99
CA GLU A 133 1.45 8.03 16.69
C GLU A 133 0.94 8.62 15.36
N HIS A 134 0.35 7.81 14.49
CA HIS A 134 -0.18 8.20 13.18
C HIS A 134 -1.51 8.96 13.25
N ILE A 135 -2.23 8.88 14.37
CA ILE A 135 -3.53 9.56 14.53
C ILE A 135 -3.38 11.08 14.41
N GLU A 136 -2.42 11.67 15.12
CA GLU A 136 -2.26 13.14 15.15
C GLU A 136 -1.88 13.73 13.78
N PRO A 137 -0.96 13.13 12.98
CA PRO A 137 -0.78 13.50 11.58
C PRO A 137 -2.06 13.51 10.74
N TRP A 138 -3.00 12.57 10.93
CA TRP A 138 -4.28 12.60 10.23
C TRP A 138 -5.16 13.78 10.68
N VAL A 139 -5.19 14.08 11.98
CA VAL A 139 -5.92 15.24 12.50
C VAL A 139 -5.41 16.54 11.87
N ARG A 140 -4.09 16.68 11.68
CA ARG A 140 -3.52 17.83 10.97
C ARG A 140 -3.88 17.85 9.48
N PHE A 141 -3.94 16.71 8.82
CA PHE A 141 -4.42 16.62 7.43
C PHE A 141 -5.88 17.11 7.31
N ALA A 142 -6.77 16.65 8.18
CA ALA A 142 -8.15 17.14 8.23
C ALA A 142 -8.21 18.65 8.54
N GLY A 143 -7.38 19.14 9.45
CA GLY A 143 -7.23 20.57 9.75
C GLY A 143 -6.76 21.39 8.56
N ALA A 144 -5.82 20.88 7.75
CA ALA A 144 -5.37 21.52 6.52
C ALA A 144 -6.46 21.61 5.45
N LEU A 145 -7.45 20.71 5.49
CA LEU A 145 -8.68 20.79 4.70
C LEU A 145 -9.70 21.78 5.27
N GLY A 146 -9.47 22.32 6.48
CA GLY A 146 -10.39 23.21 7.18
C GLY A 146 -11.44 22.50 8.02
N VAL A 147 -11.25 21.23 8.37
CA VAL A 147 -12.11 20.51 9.33
C VAL A 147 -11.65 20.85 10.76
N PRO A 148 -12.50 21.43 11.62
CA PRO A 148 -12.17 21.65 13.02
C PRO A 148 -11.88 20.34 13.75
N ARG A 149 -10.94 20.37 14.70
CA ARG A 149 -10.58 19.18 15.49
C ARG A 149 -11.79 18.60 16.23
N SER A 150 -12.64 19.45 16.81
CA SER A 150 -13.89 19.03 17.47
C SER A 150 -14.76 18.22 16.53
N ASP A 151 -15.01 18.74 15.34
CA ASP A 151 -15.88 18.14 14.35
C ASP A 151 -15.34 16.78 13.88
N LEU A 152 -14.02 16.64 13.76
CA LEU A 152 -13.38 15.36 13.43
C LEU A 152 -13.49 14.33 14.55
N VAL A 153 -13.25 14.74 15.80
CA VAL A 153 -13.26 13.84 16.97
C VAL A 153 -14.69 13.37 17.28
N ASP A 154 -15.66 14.27 17.18
CA ASP A 154 -17.07 14.01 17.47
C ASP A 154 -17.81 13.36 16.28
N TYR A 155 -17.15 13.23 15.12
CA TYR A 155 -17.74 12.61 13.93
C TYR A 155 -18.05 11.14 14.14
N ALA A 156 -19.34 10.80 13.99
CA ALA A 156 -19.81 9.43 13.83
C ALA A 156 -19.76 9.02 12.35
N GLY A 157 -19.11 7.89 12.06
CA GLY A 157 -19.05 7.35 10.71
C GLY A 157 -20.43 7.07 10.12
N ALA A 158 -20.54 7.08 8.80
CA ALA A 158 -21.73 6.52 8.16
C ALA A 158 -21.84 5.02 8.49
N ALA A 159 -23.07 4.49 8.53
CA ALA A 159 -23.31 3.07 8.87
C ALA A 159 -22.48 2.09 8.02
N LYS A 160 -22.22 2.41 6.75
CA LYS A 160 -21.37 1.61 5.86
C LYS A 160 -19.88 1.71 6.22
N THR A 161 -19.41 2.89 6.61
CA THR A 161 -18.05 3.08 7.15
C THR A 161 -17.86 2.30 8.44
N ASP A 162 -18.79 2.42 9.38
CA ASP A 162 -18.74 1.71 10.66
C ASP A 162 -18.77 0.20 10.46
N ALA A 163 -19.58 -0.29 9.52
CA ALA A 163 -19.60 -1.69 9.14
C ALA A 163 -18.26 -2.16 8.53
N ALA A 164 -17.57 -1.31 7.76
CA ALA A 164 -16.25 -1.63 7.20
C ALA A 164 -15.20 -1.74 8.30
N VAL A 165 -15.16 -0.77 9.22
CA VAL A 165 -14.25 -0.77 10.37
C VAL A 165 -14.54 -1.97 11.29
N ALA A 166 -15.81 -2.29 11.53
CA ALA A 166 -16.21 -3.45 12.34
C ALA A 166 -15.81 -4.79 11.69
N LYS A 167 -15.88 -4.89 10.36
CA LYS A 167 -15.36 -6.07 9.62
C LYS A 167 -13.86 -6.22 9.81
N MET A 168 -13.09 -5.13 9.65
CA MET A 168 -11.64 -5.15 9.89
C MET A 168 -11.30 -5.54 11.33
N MET A 169 -12.06 -5.03 12.32
CA MET A 169 -11.91 -5.42 13.72
C MET A 169 -12.22 -6.90 13.96
N THR A 170 -13.26 -7.43 13.31
CA THR A 170 -13.58 -8.88 13.36
C THR A 170 -12.41 -9.71 12.82
N LEU A 171 -11.80 -9.30 11.70
CA LEU A 171 -10.63 -9.97 11.12
C LEU A 171 -9.41 -9.89 12.05
N ALA A 172 -9.13 -8.73 12.65
CA ALA A 172 -8.06 -8.57 13.63
C ALA A 172 -8.27 -9.46 14.89
N ASN A 173 -9.53 -9.78 15.21
CA ASN A 173 -9.90 -10.67 16.30
C ASN A 173 -9.97 -12.16 15.91
N ALA A 174 -9.84 -12.52 14.64
CA ALA A 174 -9.84 -13.90 14.15
C ALA A 174 -8.57 -14.69 14.56
N SER A 175 -8.30 -15.84 13.94
CA SER A 175 -7.04 -16.55 14.20
C SER A 175 -5.81 -15.69 13.83
N PHE A 176 -4.64 -16.03 14.39
CA PHE A 176 -3.43 -15.24 14.17
C PHE A 176 -3.08 -15.12 12.68
N GLU A 177 -3.15 -16.22 11.93
CA GLU A 177 -2.86 -16.25 10.50
C GLU A 177 -3.87 -15.46 9.67
N GLU A 178 -5.16 -15.52 10.02
CA GLU A 178 -6.21 -14.72 9.37
C GLU A 178 -6.00 -13.23 9.60
N ALA A 179 -5.70 -12.84 10.84
CA ALA A 179 -5.49 -11.44 11.20
C ALA A 179 -4.24 -10.85 10.55
N VAL A 180 -3.14 -11.62 10.53
CA VAL A 180 -1.90 -11.25 9.81
C VAL A 180 -2.17 -11.09 8.31
N ALA A 181 -2.92 -12.00 7.69
CA ALA A 181 -3.25 -11.91 6.28
C ALA A 181 -4.15 -10.71 5.96
N ALA A 182 -5.11 -10.39 6.84
CA ALA A 182 -5.96 -9.22 6.71
C ALA A 182 -5.17 -7.92 6.79
N MET A 183 -4.19 -7.82 7.70
CA MET A 183 -3.32 -6.64 7.82
C MET A 183 -2.29 -6.53 6.70
N TYR A 184 -1.71 -7.65 6.23
CA TYR A 184 -0.88 -7.63 5.04
C TYR A 184 -1.63 -7.06 3.83
N ALA A 185 -2.87 -7.51 3.62
CA ALA A 185 -3.72 -7.03 2.53
C ALA A 185 -4.16 -5.56 2.69
N TYR A 186 -4.13 -5.02 3.91
CA TYR A 186 -4.38 -3.61 4.18
C TYR A 186 -3.14 -2.76 3.90
N GLU A 187 -2.01 -3.07 4.54
CA GLU A 187 -0.84 -2.20 4.54
C GLU A 187 0.02 -2.29 3.28
N MET A 188 0.00 -3.43 2.57
CA MET A 188 0.88 -3.64 1.41
C MET A 188 0.70 -2.59 0.30
N GLU A 189 -0.52 -2.10 0.05
CA GLU A 189 -0.75 -1.07 -0.99
C GLU A 189 -0.61 0.37 -0.46
N LEU A 190 -0.60 0.58 0.86
CA LEU A 190 -0.62 1.92 1.45
C LEU A 190 0.54 2.82 1.00
N PRO A 191 1.78 2.35 0.79
CA PRO A 191 2.83 3.21 0.27
C PRO A 191 2.51 3.82 -1.10
N LYS A 192 1.98 3.00 -2.00
CA LYS A 192 1.58 3.42 -3.36
C LYS A 192 0.39 4.37 -3.32
N ILE A 193 -0.58 4.08 -2.44
CA ILE A 193 -1.75 4.95 -2.21
C ILE A 193 -1.31 6.29 -1.64
N SER A 194 -0.42 6.30 -0.65
CA SER A 194 0.11 7.50 -0.02
C SER A 194 0.85 8.40 -1.02
N ARG A 195 1.71 7.83 -1.88
CA ARG A 195 2.34 8.58 -2.97
C ARG A 195 1.31 9.22 -3.90
N SER A 196 0.31 8.45 -4.35
CA SER A 196 -0.78 8.97 -5.20
C SER A 196 -1.56 10.10 -4.52
N LYS A 197 -1.80 10.00 -3.21
CA LYS A 197 -2.47 11.05 -2.42
C LYS A 197 -1.63 12.33 -2.35
N ILE A 198 -0.35 12.21 -2.03
CA ILE A 198 0.61 13.33 -1.98
C ILE A 198 0.65 14.04 -3.34
N ASP A 199 0.78 13.28 -4.43
CA ASP A 199 0.86 13.84 -5.77
C ASP A 199 -0.43 14.59 -6.14
N GLY A 200 -1.60 14.03 -5.81
CA GLY A 200 -2.89 14.68 -6.03
C GLY A 200 -3.06 15.97 -5.22
N LEU A 201 -2.73 15.94 -3.92
CA LEU A 201 -2.78 17.11 -3.02
C LEU A 201 -1.96 18.27 -3.56
N LYS A 202 -0.72 17.99 -3.96
CA LYS A 202 0.20 19.01 -4.48
C LYS A 202 -0.25 19.52 -5.85
N LYS A 203 -0.62 18.63 -6.76
CA LYS A 203 -0.87 18.96 -8.17
C LYS A 203 -2.23 19.63 -8.40
N PHE A 204 -3.29 19.15 -7.75
CA PHE A 204 -4.66 19.56 -8.09
C PHE A 204 -5.32 20.43 -7.03
N TYR A 205 -4.89 20.32 -5.77
CA TYR A 205 -5.56 20.97 -4.64
C TYR A 205 -4.71 22.08 -3.99
N GLY A 206 -3.48 22.30 -4.48
CA GLY A 206 -2.58 23.33 -3.94
C GLY A 206 -2.10 23.04 -2.51
N MET A 207 -2.21 21.79 -2.05
CA MET A 207 -1.93 21.36 -0.69
C MET A 207 -0.55 20.72 -0.59
N SER A 208 0.46 21.52 -0.25
CA SER A 208 1.86 21.09 -0.14
C SER A 208 2.48 21.31 1.24
N SER A 209 1.72 21.83 2.21
CA SER A 209 2.20 22.02 3.58
C SER A 209 2.45 20.68 4.28
N GLY A 210 3.33 20.69 5.28
CA GLY A 210 3.57 19.50 6.10
C GLY A 210 2.29 18.97 6.77
N ASP A 211 1.41 19.86 7.23
CA ASP A 211 0.12 19.44 7.80
C ASP A 211 -0.76 18.69 6.79
N ALA A 212 -0.71 19.07 5.51
CA ALA A 212 -1.48 18.41 4.46
C ALA A 212 -0.91 17.05 4.04
N THR A 213 0.41 16.85 4.10
CA THR A 213 1.06 15.68 3.48
C THR A 213 1.69 14.71 4.47
N LYS A 214 1.99 15.13 5.72
CA LYS A 214 2.84 14.36 6.63
C LYS A 214 2.29 12.97 6.97
N TYR A 215 0.97 12.83 7.14
CA TYR A 215 0.38 11.50 7.38
C TYR A 215 0.72 10.52 6.25
N PHE A 216 0.57 10.96 4.99
CA PHE A 216 0.85 10.13 3.83
C PHE A 216 2.35 9.89 3.65
N GLU A 217 3.19 10.88 3.93
CA GLU A 217 4.65 10.70 3.90
C GLU A 217 5.12 9.65 4.90
N ILE A 218 4.51 9.60 6.09
CA ILE A 218 4.77 8.55 7.08
C ILE A 218 4.40 7.17 6.51
N HIS A 219 3.18 7.00 5.98
CA HIS A 219 2.70 5.72 5.44
C HIS A 219 3.36 5.32 4.11
N GLU A 220 3.98 6.26 3.41
CA GLU A 220 4.84 5.94 2.26
C GLU A 220 6.10 5.16 2.69
N GLU A 221 6.61 5.40 3.90
CA GLU A 221 7.85 4.79 4.40
C GLU A 221 7.59 3.68 5.44
N ALA A 222 6.68 3.90 6.38
CA ALA A 222 6.40 3.00 7.50
C ALA A 222 5.80 1.67 7.02
N ASP A 223 4.80 1.74 6.16
CA ASP A 223 4.02 0.57 5.75
C ASP A 223 4.83 -0.38 4.84
N VAL A 224 5.93 0.09 4.24
CA VAL A 224 6.91 -0.80 3.58
C VAL A 224 7.54 -1.75 4.61
N ARG A 225 7.84 -1.24 5.81
CA ARG A 225 8.38 -2.06 6.91
C ARG A 225 7.29 -2.91 7.53
N HIS A 226 6.10 -2.36 7.77
CA HIS A 226 5.01 -3.09 8.39
C HIS A 226 4.51 -4.25 7.52
N ALA A 227 4.27 -4.01 6.22
CA ALA A 227 3.92 -5.05 5.26
C ALA A 227 4.97 -6.17 5.19
N ARG A 228 6.26 -5.84 5.34
CA ARG A 228 7.32 -6.85 5.42
C ARG A 228 7.18 -7.76 6.63
N VAL A 229 6.86 -7.20 7.82
CA VAL A 229 6.64 -8.00 9.04
C VAL A 229 5.51 -9.02 8.82
N TRP A 230 4.39 -8.60 8.25
CA TRP A 230 3.27 -9.50 7.96
C TRP A 230 3.64 -10.57 6.92
N ARG A 231 4.33 -10.16 5.85
CA ARG A 231 4.79 -11.05 4.78
C ARG A 231 5.69 -12.16 5.30
N GLU A 232 6.65 -11.83 6.17
CA GLU A 232 7.59 -12.80 6.75
C GLU A 232 6.90 -13.85 7.63
N ILE A 233 5.76 -13.50 8.22
CA ILE A 233 4.92 -14.44 8.97
C ILE A 233 4.11 -15.30 8.00
N LEU A 234 3.47 -14.69 7.00
CA LEU A 234 2.69 -15.40 5.98
C LEU A 234 3.51 -16.43 5.19
N ASP A 235 4.78 -16.14 4.92
CA ASP A 235 5.69 -17.08 4.25
C ASP A 235 5.93 -18.37 5.06
N LYS A 236 5.57 -18.39 6.35
CA LYS A 236 5.84 -19.50 7.28
C LYS A 236 4.57 -20.19 7.80
N ILE A 237 3.37 -19.74 7.42
CA ILE A 237 2.15 -20.32 7.98
C ILE A 237 1.92 -21.76 7.47
N PRO A 238 1.35 -22.66 8.29
CA PRO A 238 1.05 -24.03 7.88
C PRO A 238 0.07 -24.10 6.72
N ALA A 239 0.19 -25.12 5.86
CA ALA A 239 -0.62 -25.26 4.65
C ALA A 239 -2.13 -25.32 4.96
N GLU A 240 -2.52 -25.96 6.04
CA GLU A 240 -3.89 -26.08 6.53
C GLU A 240 -4.50 -24.75 7.00
N LYS A 241 -3.67 -23.72 7.25
CA LYS A 241 -4.12 -22.37 7.61
C LYS A 241 -4.23 -21.43 6.40
N GLN A 242 -3.61 -21.79 5.28
CA GLN A 242 -3.46 -20.87 4.14
C GLN A 242 -4.79 -20.47 3.50
N GLU A 243 -5.76 -21.38 3.42
CA GLU A 243 -7.05 -21.07 2.80
C GLU A 243 -7.86 -20.05 3.62
N ALA A 244 -7.92 -20.23 4.94
CA ALA A 244 -8.59 -19.28 5.83
C ALA A 244 -7.89 -17.92 5.84
N ALA A 245 -6.56 -17.91 5.90
CA ALA A 245 -5.77 -16.68 5.80
C ALA A 245 -6.00 -15.93 4.48
N PHE A 246 -6.06 -16.66 3.35
CA PHE A 246 -6.38 -16.06 2.06
C PHE A 246 -7.79 -15.45 2.02
N ALA A 247 -8.79 -16.16 2.56
CA ALA A 247 -10.15 -15.64 2.65
C ALA A 247 -10.23 -14.36 3.50
N ALA A 248 -9.51 -14.31 4.64
CA ALA A 248 -9.43 -13.13 5.49
C ALA A 248 -8.79 -11.92 4.78
N ALA A 249 -7.73 -12.13 4.00
CA ALA A 249 -7.13 -11.09 3.17
C ALA A 249 -8.14 -10.52 2.13
N VAL A 250 -8.92 -11.39 1.49
CA VAL A 250 -9.95 -10.97 0.53
C VAL A 250 -11.06 -10.17 1.21
N GLU A 251 -11.51 -10.57 2.40
CA GLU A 251 -12.51 -9.82 3.17
C GLU A 251 -11.97 -8.46 3.65
N SER A 252 -10.69 -8.38 4.02
CA SER A 252 -10.02 -7.10 4.33
C SER A 252 -10.09 -6.14 3.14
N LEU A 253 -9.70 -6.60 1.93
CA LEU A 253 -9.75 -5.79 0.71
C LEU A 253 -11.17 -5.32 0.37
N LYS A 254 -12.19 -6.17 0.60
CA LYS A 254 -13.60 -5.80 0.42
C LYS A 254 -14.03 -4.74 1.42
N ALA A 255 -13.66 -4.87 2.70
CA ALA A 255 -13.99 -3.89 3.73
C ALA A 255 -13.37 -2.52 3.44
N GLN A 256 -12.11 -2.49 2.99
CA GLN A 256 -11.44 -1.25 2.59
C GLN A 256 -12.15 -0.56 1.41
N ASN A 257 -12.55 -1.32 0.38
CA ASN A 257 -13.32 -0.77 -0.74
C ASN A 257 -14.71 -0.28 -0.27
N MET A 258 -15.38 -1.03 0.61
CA MET A 258 -16.68 -0.66 1.16
C MET A 258 -16.64 0.68 1.92
N LEU A 259 -15.51 1.01 2.58
CA LEU A 259 -15.32 2.32 3.18
C LEU A 259 -15.26 3.42 2.10
N LEU A 260 -14.53 3.21 1.01
CA LEU A 260 -14.52 4.19 -0.09
C LEU A 260 -15.87 4.29 -0.82
N ASP A 261 -16.63 3.21 -0.92
CA ASP A 261 -18.01 3.24 -1.41
C ASP A 261 -18.86 4.18 -0.53
N SER A 262 -18.72 4.07 0.80
CA SER A 262 -19.40 4.94 1.77
C SER A 262 -19.07 6.42 1.55
N VAL A 263 -17.78 6.75 1.38
CA VAL A 263 -17.33 8.11 1.08
C VAL A 263 -17.93 8.61 -0.24
N GLN A 264 -17.83 7.78 -1.28
CA GLN A 264 -18.30 8.12 -2.63
C GLN A 264 -19.80 8.40 -2.61
N GLU A 265 -20.62 7.53 -2.03
CA GLU A 265 -22.07 7.70 -1.95
C GLU A 265 -22.47 8.95 -1.16
N ARG A 266 -21.84 9.15 -0.01
CA ARG A 266 -22.20 10.21 0.92
C ARG A 266 -21.78 11.59 0.43
N TYR A 267 -20.58 11.73 -0.14
CA TYR A 267 -19.99 13.04 -0.43
C TYR A 267 -19.86 13.36 -1.92
N VAL A 268 -19.88 12.36 -2.81
CA VAL A 268 -19.69 12.57 -4.26
C VAL A 268 -20.98 12.27 -5.03
N GLY A 269 -21.64 11.15 -4.73
CA GLY A 269 -22.80 10.62 -5.45
C GLY A 269 -24.08 11.44 -5.29
N SER A 270 -24.18 12.25 -4.22
CA SER A 270 -25.34 13.11 -3.97
C SER A 270 -25.35 14.40 -4.81
N SER A 271 -24.23 14.75 -5.46
CA SER A 271 -24.06 15.98 -6.23
C SER A 271 -24.69 15.97 -7.63
N ARG A 272 -25.48 14.94 -7.98
CA ARG A 272 -26.22 14.85 -9.27
C ARG A 272 -27.70 15.22 -9.20
N MET A 273 -28.22 15.65 -8.04
CA MET A 273 -29.66 15.99 -7.89
C MET A 273 -29.99 17.48 -7.80
N ASN A 274 -29.04 18.38 -8.06
CA ASN A 274 -29.31 19.83 -8.14
C ASN A 274 -28.75 20.42 -9.45
N CYS A 275 -29.40 20.10 -10.57
CA CYS A 275 -29.36 20.89 -11.81
C CYS A 275 -30.76 20.89 -12.42
#